data_AF-A0A9Q3BUL6-F1
#
_entry.id   AF-A0A9Q3BUL6-F1
#
_cell.length_a   1.000
_cell.length_b   1.000
_cell.length_c   1.000
_cell.angle_alpha   90.00
_cell.angle_beta   90.00
_cell.angle_gamma   90.00
#
_symmetry.space_group_name_H-M   'P 1'
#
loop_
_entity.id
_entity.type
_entity.pdbx_description
1 polymer ?
#
loop_
_entity_poly.entity_id
_entity_poly.type
_entity_poly.pdbx_seq_one_letter_code
_entity_poly.pdbx_strand_id
1 'polypeptide(L)'
;MSCLGARAAYRALYRSYRQSSRHPSPPIPSSINTHLRSLAIAGLEGPQLQSIVQYLASSTLYQELLRRYNPTDDLTSPERLTATVNRVGLKMPEPLGWDSSSHSSRTQES
;
A
#
# COMPACT_ATOMS: atom_id res chain seq x y z
N MET A 1 -4.90 -7.33 -37.60
CA MET A 1 -4.40 -7.71 -36.26
C MET A 1 -5.30 -8.78 -35.69
N SER A 2 -4.73 -9.95 -35.35
CA SER A 2 -5.50 -11.14 -35.04
C SER A 2 -6.21 -11.00 -33.69
N CYS A 3 -7.55 -11.04 -33.67
CA CYS A 3 -8.37 -10.96 -32.45
C CYS A 3 -7.98 -12.00 -31.37
N LEU A 4 -7.44 -13.14 -31.79
CA LEU A 4 -6.88 -14.19 -30.95
C LEU A 4 -5.68 -13.72 -30.11
N GLY A 5 -4.77 -12.93 -30.71
CA GLY A 5 -3.58 -12.40 -30.02
C GLY A 5 -3.96 -11.39 -28.94
N ALA A 6 -4.86 -10.46 -29.26
CA ALA A 6 -5.38 -9.48 -28.30
C ALA A 6 -6.06 -10.17 -27.10
N ARG A 7 -6.82 -11.24 -27.33
CA ARG A 7 -7.48 -12.00 -26.25
C ARG A 7 -6.48 -12.73 -25.35
N ALA A 8 -5.42 -13.29 -25.92
CA ALA A 8 -4.35 -13.93 -25.16
C ALA A 8 -3.58 -12.92 -24.31
N ALA A 9 -3.23 -11.76 -24.89
CA ALA A 9 -2.57 -10.66 -24.21
C ALA A 9 -3.41 -10.14 -23.02
N TYR A 10 -4.69 -9.86 -23.24
CA TYR A 10 -5.62 -9.46 -22.18
C TYR A 10 -5.66 -10.49 -21.04
N ARG A 11 -5.77 -11.79 -21.36
CA ARG A 11 -5.82 -12.85 -20.35
C ARG A 11 -4.54 -12.94 -19.53
N ALA A 12 -3.38 -12.77 -20.16
CA ALA A 12 -2.09 -12.76 -19.47
C ALA A 12 -2.03 -11.60 -18.46
N LEU A 13 -2.32 -10.37 -18.91
CA LEU A 13 -2.34 -9.17 -18.07
C LEU A 13 -3.37 -9.27 -16.94
N TYR A 14 -4.56 -9.79 -17.24
CA TYR A 14 -5.61 -9.95 -16.25
C TYR A 14 -5.21 -10.94 -15.15
N ARG A 15 -4.58 -12.07 -15.52
CA ARG A 15 -4.10 -13.07 -14.57
C ARG A 15 -2.97 -12.53 -13.71
N SER A 16 -1.98 -11.86 -14.31
CA SER A 16 -0.87 -11.26 -13.55
C SER A 16 -1.37 -10.17 -12.60
N TYR A 17 -2.29 -9.33 -13.04
CA TYR A 17 -2.90 -8.31 -12.18
C TYR A 17 -3.68 -8.94 -11.02
N ARG A 18 -4.48 -9.98 -11.28
CA ARG A 18 -5.22 -10.68 -10.22
C ARG A 18 -4.27 -11.33 -9.21
N GLN A 19 -3.18 -11.93 -9.69
CA GLN A 19 -2.14 -12.50 -8.84
C GLN A 19 -1.41 -11.43 -8.03
N SER A 20 -1.33 -10.19 -8.55
CA SER A 20 -0.72 -9.08 -7.81
C SER A 20 -1.58 -8.50 -6.70
N SER A 21 -2.84 -8.91 -6.62
CA SER A 21 -3.71 -8.42 -5.56
C SER A 21 -3.52 -9.18 -4.25
N ARG A 22 -3.62 -8.44 -3.15
CA ARG A 22 -3.51 -8.96 -1.78
C ARG A 22 -4.72 -9.81 -1.36
N HIS A 23 -5.85 -9.69 -2.06
CA HIS A 23 -7.07 -10.41 -1.71
C HIS A 23 -7.23 -11.68 -2.55
N PRO A 24 -7.72 -12.79 -1.99
CA PRO A 24 -7.88 -14.07 -2.70
C PRO A 24 -8.85 -13.98 -3.89
N SER A 25 -9.82 -13.06 -3.86
CA SER A 25 -10.67 -12.74 -5.01
C SER A 25 -11.08 -11.27 -4.99
N PRO A 26 -10.21 -10.36 -5.46
CA PRO A 26 -10.48 -8.93 -5.44
C PRO A 26 -11.48 -8.59 -6.56
N PRO A 27 -12.52 -7.79 -6.28
CA PRO A 27 -13.30 -7.18 -7.34
C PRO A 27 -12.38 -6.21 -8.10
N ILE A 28 -12.13 -6.49 -9.38
CA ILE A 28 -11.31 -5.61 -10.21
C ILE A 28 -12.18 -4.39 -10.57
N PRO A 29 -11.73 -3.16 -10.27
CA PRO A 29 -12.48 -1.96 -10.62
C PRO A 29 -12.63 -1.86 -12.15
N SER A 30 -13.78 -1.38 -12.60
CA SER A 30 -14.12 -1.38 -14.03
C SER A 30 -13.10 -0.58 -14.86
N SER A 31 -12.59 0.53 -14.32
CA SER A 31 -11.57 1.39 -14.93
C SER A 31 -10.31 0.61 -15.32
N ILE A 32 -9.78 -0.21 -14.39
CA ILE A 32 -8.61 -1.05 -14.65
C ILE A 32 -8.92 -2.08 -15.73
N ASN A 33 -10.09 -2.72 -15.67
CA ASN A 33 -10.49 -3.70 -16.68
C ASN A 33 -10.58 -3.05 -18.07
N THR A 34 -11.14 -1.84 -18.19
CA THR A 34 -11.13 -1.07 -19.45
C THR A 34 -9.72 -0.76 -19.93
N HIS A 35 -8.79 -0.37 -19.04
CA HIS A 35 -7.40 -0.12 -19.44
C HIS A 35 -6.67 -1.39 -19.89
N LEU A 36 -6.86 -2.52 -19.21
CA LEU A 36 -6.28 -3.78 -19.64
C LEU A 36 -6.79 -4.21 -21.02
N ARG A 37 -8.07 -3.97 -21.31
CA ARG A 37 -8.65 -4.21 -22.63
C ARG A 37 -8.11 -3.23 -23.68
N SER A 38 -7.98 -1.94 -23.35
CA SER A 38 -7.44 -0.97 -24.30
C SER A 38 -6.00 -1.28 -24.68
N LEU A 39 -5.18 -1.71 -23.71
CA LEU A 39 -3.80 -2.15 -23.95
C LEU A 39 -3.74 -3.41 -24.84
N ALA A 40 -4.64 -4.36 -24.61
CA ALA A 40 -4.73 -5.55 -25.44
C ALA A 40 -5.20 -5.26 -26.88
N ILE A 41 -6.12 -4.29 -27.06
CA ILE A 41 -6.60 -3.84 -28.37
C ILE A 41 -5.53 -3.03 -29.10
N ALA A 42 -4.77 -2.20 -28.37
CA ALA A 42 -3.64 -1.44 -28.91
C ALA A 42 -2.55 -2.33 -29.51
N GLY A 43 -2.57 -3.64 -29.21
CA GLY A 43 -1.69 -4.62 -29.84
C GLY A 43 -0.25 -4.49 -29.37
N LEU A 44 -0.06 -4.43 -28.05
CA LEU A 44 1.28 -4.42 -27.44
C LEU A 44 2.13 -5.55 -28.00
N GLU A 45 3.36 -5.20 -28.37
CA GLU A 45 4.37 -6.15 -28.80
C GLU A 45 4.76 -7.08 -27.62
N GLY A 46 5.15 -8.31 -27.94
CA GLY A 46 5.59 -9.32 -26.96
C GLY A 46 6.49 -8.78 -25.83
N PRO A 47 7.58 -8.05 -26.12
CA PRO A 47 8.46 -7.49 -25.09
C PRO A 47 7.77 -6.47 -24.17
N GLN A 48 6.88 -5.62 -24.71
CA GLN A 48 6.17 -4.61 -23.92
C GLN A 48 5.20 -5.28 -22.94
N LEU A 49 4.51 -6.32 -23.40
CA LEU A 49 3.63 -7.11 -22.54
C LEU A 49 4.41 -7.80 -21.42
N GLN A 50 5.59 -8.35 -21.73
CA GLN A 50 6.46 -8.93 -20.71
C GLN A 50 6.93 -7.89 -19.69
N SER A 51 7.28 -6.67 -20.13
CA SER A 51 7.68 -5.59 -19.21
C SER A 51 6.56 -5.24 -18.22
N ILE A 52 5.31 -5.18 -18.67
CA ILE A 52 4.16 -4.91 -17.79
C ILE A 52 3.95 -6.06 -16.80
N VAL A 53 4.00 -7.31 -17.27
CA VAL A 53 3.87 -8.48 -16.40
C VAL A 53 4.99 -8.49 -15.34
N GLN A 54 6.22 -8.18 -15.75
CA GLN A 54 7.37 -8.10 -14.85
C GLN A 54 7.21 -6.98 -13.81
N TYR A 55 6.70 -5.81 -14.23
CA TYR A 55 6.40 -4.72 -13.32
C TYR A 55 5.35 -5.10 -12.26
N LEU A 56 4.28 -5.78 -12.67
CA LEU A 56 3.27 -6.24 -11.72
C LEU A 56 3.87 -7.21 -10.70
N ALA A 57 4.72 -8.16 -11.14
CA ALA A 57 5.40 -9.08 -10.24
C ALA A 57 6.43 -8.40 -9.32
N SER A 58 7.16 -7.39 -9.81
CA SER A 58 8.10 -6.64 -8.96
C SER A 58 7.38 -5.75 -7.95
N SER A 59 6.22 -5.18 -8.31
CA SER A 59 5.41 -4.36 -7.40
C SER A 59 4.92 -5.17 -6.19
N THR A 60 4.55 -6.44 -6.40
CA THR A 60 4.09 -7.32 -5.33
C THR A 60 5.22 -7.72 -4.40
N LEU A 61 6.37 -8.07 -4.99
CA LEU A 61 7.57 -8.42 -4.25
C LEU A 61 8.02 -7.24 -3.40
N TYR A 62 8.04 -6.03 -3.96
CA TYR A 62 8.37 -4.81 -3.24
C TYR A 62 7.45 -4.58 -2.04
N GLN A 63 6.13 -4.70 -2.24
CA GLN A 63 5.14 -4.58 -1.17
C GLN A 63 5.29 -5.65 -0.07
N GLU A 64 5.73 -6.84 -0.44
CA GLU A 64 6.02 -7.91 0.50
C GLU A 64 7.30 -7.65 1.29
N LEU A 65 8.37 -7.19 0.63
CA LEU A 65 9.62 -6.80 1.30
C LEU A 65 9.40 -5.66 2.27
N LEU A 66 8.63 -4.64 1.89
CA LEU A 66 8.27 -3.54 2.79
C LEU A 66 7.61 -4.07 4.07
N ARG A 67 6.62 -4.95 3.95
CA ARG A 67 5.93 -5.52 5.11
C ARG A 67 6.83 -6.34 6.01
N ARG A 68 7.76 -7.12 5.44
CA ARG A 68 8.65 -7.98 6.23
C ARG A 68 9.73 -7.20 6.95
N TYR A 69 10.31 -6.19 6.29
CA TYR A 69 11.49 -5.50 6.78
C TYR A 69 11.19 -4.13 7.41
N ASN A 70 10.02 -3.54 7.14
CA ASN A 70 9.55 -2.29 7.73
C ASN A 70 8.15 -2.48 8.37
N PRO A 71 8.04 -3.21 9.49
CA PRO A 71 6.77 -3.39 10.18
C PRO A 71 6.21 -2.09 10.79
N THR A 72 6.99 -1.00 10.80
CA THR A 72 6.60 0.31 11.33
C THR A 72 6.08 1.27 10.26
N ASP A 73 6.00 0.84 8.99
CA ASP A 73 5.63 1.71 7.86
C ASP A 73 4.21 2.27 7.98
N ASP A 74 3.27 1.45 8.46
CA ASP A 74 1.87 1.81 8.63
C ASP A 74 1.60 2.58 9.95
N LEU A 75 2.60 2.74 10.83
CA LEU A 75 2.42 3.35 12.14
C LEU A 75 2.52 4.88 12.07
N THR A 76 1.60 5.56 12.74
CA THR A 76 1.70 7.00 12.99
C THR A 76 2.90 7.31 13.90
N SER A 77 3.41 8.55 13.88
CA SER A 77 4.54 8.95 14.73
C SER A 77 4.42 8.54 16.22
N PRO A 78 3.26 8.72 16.90
CA PRO A 78 3.12 8.26 18.29
C PRO A 78 3.15 6.74 18.44
N GLU A 79 2.58 6.00 17.48
CA GLU A 79 2.58 4.53 17.47
C GLU A 79 3.98 3.96 17.21
N ARG A 80 4.79 4.63 16.40
CA ARG A 80 6.21 4.28 16.18
C ARG A 80 7.05 4.42 17.45
N LEU A 81 6.81 5.48 18.21
CA LEU A 81 7.49 5.70 19.49
C LEU A 81 7.12 4.59 20.49
N THR A 82 5.83 4.29 20.64
CA THR A 82 5.37 3.18 21.51
C THR A 82 5.96 1.84 21.08
N ALA A 83 5.93 1.52 19.78
CA ALA A 83 6.50 0.28 19.27
C ALA A 83 8.02 0.18 19.54
N THR A 84 8.75 1.30 19.45
CA THR A 84 10.18 1.36 19.72
C THR A 84 10.49 1.17 21.21
N VAL A 85 9.75 1.86 22.08
CA VAL A 85 9.86 1.75 23.54
C VAL A 85 9.55 0.31 23.99
N ASN A 86 8.51 -0.30 23.45
CA ASN A 86 8.19 -1.71 23.71
C ASN A 86 9.29 -2.67 23.22
N ARG A 87 9.97 -2.34 22.11
CA ARG A 87 11.07 -3.17 21.55
C ARG A 87 12.27 -3.27 22.48
N VAL A 88 12.50 -2.27 23.32
CA VAL A 88 13.58 -2.26 24.32
C VAL A 88 13.10 -2.75 25.70
N GLY A 89 11.88 -3.29 25.80
CA GLY A 89 11.32 -3.79 27.05
C GLY A 89 10.86 -2.69 28.01
N LEU A 90 10.73 -1.44 27.53
CA LEU A 90 10.19 -0.33 28.29
C LEU A 90 8.70 -0.15 27.99
N LYS A 91 7.94 0.48 28.89
CA LYS A 91 6.57 0.93 28.63
C LYS A 91 6.59 2.41 28.25
N MET A 92 5.77 2.80 27.27
CA MET A 92 5.61 4.21 26.93
C MET A 92 5.12 4.98 28.17
N PRO A 93 5.79 6.06 28.57
CA PRO A 93 5.32 6.89 29.66
C PRO A 93 4.00 7.56 29.27
N GLU A 94 3.07 7.62 30.23
CA GLU A 94 1.86 8.43 30.05
C GLU A 94 2.26 9.87 29.74
N PRO A 95 1.60 10.52 28.77
CA PRO A 95 1.86 11.92 28.49
C PRO A 95 1.69 12.68 29.81
N LEU A 96 2.75 13.37 30.23
CA LEU A 96 2.72 14.17 31.44
C LEU A 96 1.59 15.20 31.27
N GLY A 97 0.47 14.96 31.95
CA GLY A 97 -0.65 15.89 32.04
C GLY A 97 -0.18 17.13 32.77
N TRP A 98 0.49 18.01 32.05
CA TRP A 98 0.59 19.39 32.49
C TRP A 98 -0.79 19.94 32.21
N ASP A 99 -1.62 19.86 33.24
CA ASP A 99 -2.85 20.62 33.37
C ASP A 99 -2.45 22.09 33.23
N SER A 100 -2.40 22.58 31.99
CA SER A 100 -2.24 23.99 31.64
C SER A 100 -3.36 24.86 32.23
N SER A 101 -4.34 24.21 32.88
CA SER A 101 -5.46 24.75 33.63
C SER A 101 -5.12 25.36 35.01
N SER A 102 -3.91 25.19 35.55
CA SER A 102 -3.63 25.50 36.97
C SER A 102 -3.00 26.88 37.26
N HIS A 103 -2.91 27.80 36.29
CA HIS A 103 -2.21 29.09 36.48
C HIS A 103 -3.03 30.39 36.33
N SER A 104 -4.37 30.35 36.19
CA SER A 104 -5.15 31.58 35.92
C SER A 104 -6.01 32.11 37.09
N SER A 105 -5.89 31.60 38.32
CA SER A 105 -6.78 32.00 39.43
C SER A 105 -6.11 32.67 40.64
N ARG A 106 -4.87 33.18 40.50
CA ARG A 106 -4.19 33.92 41.58
C ARG A 106 -3.83 35.34 41.14
N THR A 107 -4.82 36.20 40.95
CA THR A 107 -4.67 37.67 40.97
C THR A 107 -6.04 38.34 40.98
N GLN A 108 -6.68 38.42 42.15
CA GLN A 108 -7.56 39.55 42.56
C GLN A 108 -7.70 39.50 44.10
N GLU A 109 -6.68 39.99 44.80
CA GLU A 109 -6.82 40.56 46.14
C GLU A 109 -6.45 42.04 46.02
N SER A 110 -7.40 42.93 46.32
CA SER A 110 -7.28 44.26 46.97
C SER A 110 -8.46 45.15 46.57
#